data_AF-A0A6M1ZSU0-F1
#
_entry.id   AF-A0A6M1ZSU0-F1
#
_cell.length_a   1.000
_cell.length_b   1.000
_cell.length_c   1.000
_cell.angle_alpha   90.00
_cell.angle_beta   90.00
_cell.angle_gamma   90.00
#
_symmetry.space_group_name_H-M   'P 1'
#
loop_
_entity.id
_entity.type
_entity.pdbx_description
1 polymer ?
#
loop_
_entity_poly.entity_id
_entity_poly.type
_entity_poly.pdbx_seq_one_letter_code
_entity_poly.pdbx_strand_id
1 'polypeptide(L)'
;MFLQRKALYNLIQIQITCLQTDEELDTSQLEPWQTENYREYSIEHLLSELHSLNLTFDLGDFELYAKEFETPEEFAEQLAQELSPLESDRLFLVIFELWRRLFPEKQSLSLFCDELDHQIILYDASQSDSPTDMQDAIAYLQLILDDNADAGTKPPKAFEQIQTFCANNLENFLYDYIFDQIEEGDEAYARDLLDGFYRYVSEPCWFDYLIALTEMGQDPEEGYSKLETIVTGTRKQNLDLNLEILAFLADNGTHNLFVTIAHKTLPNLDTEENFLEMVSICHAHYTYLNHEGLIQKMKAFLQQRQSQELDRPLSPEDPDLMALQKIFKGEKSR
;
A
#
# COMPACT_ATOMS: atom_id res chain seq x y z
N MET A 1 14.43 16.88 7.85
CA MET A 1 13.43 17.92 7.49
C MET A 1 13.23 17.95 5.98
N PHE A 2 14.28 18.03 5.15
CA PHE A 2 14.18 17.94 3.68
C PHE A 2 13.56 16.64 3.16
N LEU A 3 13.88 15.50 3.78
CA LEU A 3 13.35 14.18 3.41
C LEU A 3 11.81 14.09 3.47
N GLN A 4 11.21 14.63 4.52
CA GLN A 4 9.75 14.71 4.66
C GLN A 4 9.11 15.65 3.63
N ARG A 5 9.87 16.64 3.12
CA ARG A 5 9.38 17.58 2.11
C ARG A 5 9.34 16.94 0.72
N LYS A 6 10.27 16.03 0.40
CA LYS A 6 10.23 15.28 -0.86
C LYS A 6 9.10 14.27 -0.88
N ALA A 7 8.90 13.53 0.21
CA ALA A 7 7.74 12.66 0.37
C ALA A 7 6.42 13.45 0.24
N LEU A 8 6.35 14.66 0.80
CA LEU A 8 5.19 15.55 0.64
C LEU A 8 4.99 15.99 -0.83
N TYR A 9 6.06 16.36 -1.54
CA TYR A 9 5.99 16.66 -2.97
C TYR A 9 5.51 15.45 -3.77
N ASN A 10 6.05 14.25 -3.51
CA ASN A 10 5.62 13.03 -4.17
C ASN A 10 4.16 12.70 -3.87
N LEU A 11 3.69 12.93 -2.64
CA LEU A 11 2.28 12.79 -2.29
C LEU A 11 1.40 13.75 -3.10
N ILE A 12 1.82 15.00 -3.28
CA ILE A 12 1.11 15.96 -4.15
C ILE A 12 1.10 15.45 -5.60
N GLN A 13 2.21 14.91 -6.10
CA GLN A 13 2.28 14.36 -7.46
C GLN A 13 1.41 13.09 -7.62
N ILE A 14 1.36 12.22 -6.62
CA ILE A 14 0.44 11.06 -6.57
C ILE A 14 -0.99 11.55 -6.65
N GLN A 15 -1.36 12.53 -5.82
CA GLN A 15 -2.71 13.10 -5.83
C GLN A 15 -3.04 13.72 -7.19
N ILE A 16 -2.12 14.48 -7.78
CA ILE A 16 -2.31 15.09 -9.11
C ILE A 16 -2.40 14.04 -10.21
N THR A 17 -1.69 12.91 -10.11
CA THR A 17 -1.63 11.89 -11.16
C THR A 17 -2.79 10.89 -11.05
N CYS A 18 -3.08 10.42 -9.84
CA CYS A 18 -4.09 9.40 -9.57
C CYS A 18 -5.50 9.98 -9.41
N LEU A 19 -5.66 11.23 -8.93
CA LEU A 19 -6.97 11.86 -8.70
C LEU A 19 -7.41 12.83 -9.80
N GLN A 20 -6.84 12.74 -11.02
CA GLN A 20 -7.29 13.56 -12.16
C GLN A 20 -8.78 13.43 -12.50
N THR A 21 -9.48 12.49 -11.86
CA THR A 21 -10.90 12.22 -12.03
C THR A 21 -11.82 12.81 -10.96
N ASP A 22 -11.34 13.25 -9.80
CA ASP A 22 -12.21 13.74 -8.71
C ASP A 22 -11.90 15.18 -8.27
N GLU A 23 -12.98 15.98 -8.13
CA GLU A 23 -13.01 17.42 -7.81
C GLU A 23 -12.43 17.80 -6.42
N GLU A 24 -11.65 16.94 -5.77
CA GLU A 24 -11.25 17.10 -4.37
C GLU A 24 -9.87 17.74 -4.15
N LEU A 25 -8.99 17.78 -5.16
CA LEU A 25 -7.71 18.47 -5.01
C LEU A 25 -7.86 19.97 -5.26
N ASP A 26 -8.00 20.75 -4.19
CA ASP A 26 -7.97 22.22 -4.25
C ASP A 26 -6.55 22.73 -4.59
N THR A 27 -6.21 22.66 -5.87
CA THR A 27 -4.95 23.18 -6.42
C THR A 27 -4.83 24.71 -6.29
N SER A 28 -5.89 25.42 -5.90
CA SER A 28 -5.81 26.87 -5.67
C SER A 28 -4.97 27.26 -4.44
N GLN A 29 -4.67 26.29 -3.57
CA GLN A 29 -3.78 26.47 -2.42
C GLN A 29 -2.32 26.07 -2.71
N LEU A 30 -2.03 25.54 -3.90
CA LEU A 30 -0.70 25.10 -4.30
C LEU A 30 -0.03 26.15 -5.18
N GLU A 31 1.25 26.37 -4.95
CA GLU A 31 2.08 27.19 -5.82
C GLU A 31 2.45 26.41 -7.11
N PRO A 32 2.63 27.08 -8.26
CA PRO A 32 2.89 26.42 -9.54
C PRO A 32 4.04 25.39 -9.48
N TRP A 33 5.15 25.77 -8.85
CA TRP A 33 6.34 24.95 -8.70
C TRP A 33 6.12 23.64 -7.91
N GLN A 34 5.04 23.54 -7.12
CA GLN A 34 4.70 22.32 -6.36
C GLN A 34 3.93 21.30 -7.22
N THR A 35 3.32 21.77 -8.30
CA THR A 35 2.50 20.96 -9.22
C THR A 35 3.26 20.54 -10.47
N GLU A 36 4.39 21.19 -10.78
CA GLU A 36 5.23 20.88 -11.94
C GLU A 36 5.89 19.51 -11.84
N ASN A 37 5.98 18.80 -12.98
CA ASN A 37 6.70 17.54 -13.10
C ASN A 37 8.17 17.79 -13.49
N TYR A 38 9.06 17.88 -12.50
CA TYR A 38 10.49 18.11 -12.73
C TYR A 38 11.16 16.96 -13.51
N ARG A 39 10.58 15.75 -13.52
CA ARG A 39 11.10 14.61 -14.28
C ARG A 39 11.04 14.86 -15.80
N GLU A 40 10.13 15.70 -16.27
CA GLU A 40 9.98 16.05 -17.70
C GLU A 40 10.89 17.19 -18.15
N TYR A 41 11.47 17.95 -17.22
CA TYR A 41 12.28 19.11 -17.54
C TYR A 41 13.61 18.70 -18.15
N SER A 42 14.19 19.52 -19.03
CA SER A 42 15.57 19.30 -19.52
C SER A 42 16.60 19.78 -18.49
N ILE A 43 17.85 19.33 -18.62
CA ILE A 43 18.94 19.79 -17.71
C ILE A 43 19.12 21.30 -17.82
N GLU A 44 19.03 21.87 -19.04
CA GLU A 44 19.14 23.31 -19.26
C GLU A 44 18.01 24.08 -18.56
N HIS A 45 16.80 23.51 -18.55
CA HIS A 45 15.66 24.10 -17.86
C HIS A 45 15.88 24.09 -16.34
N LEU A 46 16.33 22.97 -15.77
CA LEU A 46 16.66 22.86 -14.34
C LEU A 46 17.79 23.83 -13.93
N LEU A 47 18.81 24.00 -14.76
CA LEU A 47 19.85 25.01 -14.52
C LEU A 47 19.31 26.44 -14.59
N SER A 48 18.37 26.72 -15.49
CA SER A 48 17.70 28.03 -15.56
C SER A 48 16.84 28.33 -14.34
N GLU A 49 16.25 27.30 -13.73
CA GLU A 49 15.52 27.39 -12.47
C GLU A 49 16.46 27.77 -11.32
N LEU A 50 17.68 27.20 -11.26
CA LEU A 50 18.71 27.64 -10.31
C LEU A 50 19.08 29.12 -10.51
N HIS A 51 19.18 29.59 -11.76
CA HIS A 51 19.48 30.99 -12.03
C HIS A 51 18.37 31.92 -11.51
N SER A 52 17.11 31.48 -11.57
CA SER A 52 15.97 32.23 -11.01
C SER A 52 16.04 32.38 -9.48
N LEU A 53 16.75 31.46 -8.81
CA LEU A 53 17.03 31.47 -7.37
C LEU A 53 18.34 32.20 -7.02
N ASN A 54 18.90 32.99 -7.95
CA ASN A 54 20.18 33.69 -7.84
C ASN A 54 21.41 32.78 -7.73
N LEU A 55 21.28 31.48 -8.07
CA LEU A 55 22.41 30.55 -8.13
C LEU A 55 22.88 30.41 -9.58
N THR A 56 24.02 30.99 -9.90
CA THR A 56 24.57 30.99 -11.27
C THR A 56 25.54 29.83 -11.45
N PHE A 57 25.00 28.68 -11.82
CA PHE A 57 25.79 27.51 -12.22
C PHE A 57 25.71 27.31 -13.73
N ASP A 58 26.84 27.04 -14.37
CA ASP A 58 26.83 26.24 -15.60
C ASP A 58 26.91 24.74 -15.26
N LEU A 59 26.73 23.87 -16.24
CA LEU A 59 26.75 22.41 -16.02
C LEU A 59 28.10 21.95 -15.43
N GLY A 60 29.22 22.52 -15.90
CA GLY A 60 30.55 22.12 -15.46
C GLY A 60 30.84 22.58 -14.03
N ASP A 61 30.41 23.79 -13.68
CA ASP A 61 30.47 24.33 -12.33
C ASP A 61 29.61 23.47 -11.40
N PHE A 62 28.36 23.18 -11.77
CA PHE A 62 27.49 22.31 -10.97
C PHE A 62 28.15 20.97 -10.67
N GLU A 63 28.68 20.30 -11.72
CA GLU A 63 29.33 19.00 -11.55
C GLU A 63 30.58 19.06 -10.67
N LEU A 64 31.35 20.15 -10.78
CA LEU A 64 32.57 20.34 -9.99
C LEU A 64 32.24 20.54 -8.51
N TYR A 65 31.25 21.38 -8.20
CA TYR A 65 30.83 21.64 -6.82
C TYR A 65 30.13 20.44 -6.19
N ALA A 66 29.25 19.76 -6.92
CA ALA A 66 28.52 18.58 -6.43
C ALA A 66 29.45 17.41 -6.05
N LYS A 67 30.65 17.32 -6.65
CA LYS A 67 31.65 16.29 -6.28
C LYS A 67 32.13 16.39 -4.84
N GLU A 68 32.06 17.56 -4.22
CA GLU A 68 32.48 17.78 -2.83
C GLU A 68 31.48 17.22 -1.80
N PHE A 69 30.29 16.82 -2.23
CA PHE A 69 29.21 16.33 -1.38
C PHE A 69 28.89 14.87 -1.68
N GLU A 70 28.38 14.14 -0.68
CA GLU A 70 27.99 12.74 -0.86
C GLU A 70 26.51 12.59 -1.24
N THR A 71 25.68 13.56 -0.85
CA THR A 71 24.22 13.51 -1.05
C THR A 71 23.65 14.81 -1.61
N PRO A 72 22.52 14.75 -2.35
CA PRO A 72 21.83 15.96 -2.81
C PRO A 72 21.32 16.81 -1.64
N GLU A 73 20.99 16.20 -0.49
CA GLU A 73 20.59 16.92 0.72
C GLU A 73 21.67 17.86 1.23
N GLU A 74 22.89 17.34 1.41
CA GLU A 74 24.02 18.11 1.90
C GLU A 74 24.33 19.28 0.96
N PHE A 75 24.27 19.03 -0.36
CA PHE A 75 24.53 20.06 -1.36
C PHE A 75 23.43 21.13 -1.37
N ALA A 76 22.15 20.74 -1.33
CA ALA A 76 21.04 21.67 -1.27
C ALA A 76 21.04 22.50 0.02
N GLU A 77 21.35 21.89 1.17
CA GLU A 77 21.43 22.58 2.45
C GLU A 77 22.53 23.64 2.46
N GLN A 78 23.69 23.33 1.85
CA GLN A 78 24.79 24.28 1.72
C GLN A 78 24.40 25.49 0.86
N LEU A 79 23.66 25.28 -0.23
CA LEU A 79 23.22 26.35 -1.14
C LEU A 79 22.03 27.15 -0.59
N ALA A 80 21.22 26.56 0.30
CA ALA A 80 20.02 27.19 0.84
C ALA A 80 20.25 28.22 1.95
N GLN A 81 21.49 28.41 2.43
CA GLN A 81 21.81 29.22 3.62
C GLN A 81 21.30 30.68 3.55
N GLU A 82 21.18 31.24 2.35
CA GLU A 82 20.74 32.63 2.13
C GLU A 82 19.31 32.73 1.58
N LEU A 83 18.62 31.60 1.39
CA LEU A 83 17.28 31.54 0.78
C LEU A 83 16.16 31.54 1.83
N SER A 84 14.98 32.00 1.43
CA SER A 84 13.78 31.80 2.25
C SER A 84 13.40 30.30 2.30
N PRO A 85 12.59 29.86 3.29
CA PRO A 85 12.16 28.47 3.37
C PRO A 85 11.49 27.94 2.10
N LEU A 86 10.67 28.76 1.44
CA LEU A 86 9.99 28.38 0.18
C LEU A 86 10.97 28.25 -0.99
N GLU A 87 11.91 29.18 -1.12
CA GLU A 87 12.96 29.11 -2.15
C GLU A 87 13.91 27.93 -1.90
N SER A 88 14.18 27.61 -0.62
CA SER A 88 14.96 26.42 -0.25
C SER A 88 14.27 25.12 -0.64
N ASP A 89 12.93 25.06 -0.59
CA ASP A 89 12.17 23.87 -0.99
C ASP A 89 12.20 23.67 -2.51
N ARG A 90 11.98 24.75 -3.28
CA ARG A 90 12.12 24.71 -4.74
C ARG A 90 13.56 24.37 -5.15
N LEU A 91 14.56 24.96 -4.50
CA LEU A 91 15.97 24.63 -4.72
C LEU A 91 16.21 23.14 -4.52
N PHE A 92 15.73 22.59 -3.40
CA PHE A 92 15.90 21.19 -3.08
C PHE A 92 15.37 20.28 -4.20
N LEU A 93 14.16 20.53 -4.73
CA LEU A 93 13.60 19.74 -5.83
C LEU A 93 14.46 19.79 -7.10
N VAL A 94 14.96 20.97 -7.46
CA VAL A 94 15.81 21.16 -8.65
C VAL A 94 17.16 20.46 -8.47
N ILE A 95 17.82 20.62 -7.32
CA ILE A 95 19.09 19.94 -7.01
C ILE A 95 18.90 18.42 -7.05
N PHE A 96 17.82 17.94 -6.47
CA PHE A 96 17.50 16.51 -6.41
C PHE A 96 17.35 15.89 -7.80
N GLU A 97 16.61 16.56 -8.70
CA GLU A 97 16.42 16.11 -10.07
C GLU A 97 17.73 16.15 -10.89
N LEU A 98 18.52 17.21 -10.74
CA LEU A 98 19.84 17.30 -11.38
C LEU A 98 20.77 16.21 -10.87
N TRP A 99 20.76 15.94 -9.56
CA TRP A 99 21.60 14.91 -8.94
C TRP A 99 21.26 13.52 -9.46
N ARG A 100 19.97 13.18 -9.55
CA ARG A 100 19.50 11.89 -10.10
C ARG A 100 20.07 11.61 -11.50
N ARG A 101 20.19 12.65 -12.32
CA ARG A 101 20.60 12.54 -13.73
C ARG A 101 22.11 12.57 -13.92
N LEU A 102 22.81 13.38 -13.13
CA LEU A 102 24.24 13.63 -13.30
C LEU A 102 25.11 12.68 -12.47
N PHE A 103 24.58 12.16 -11.36
CA PHE A 103 25.31 11.31 -10.41
C PHE A 103 24.51 10.05 -10.03
N PRO A 104 24.12 9.20 -10.99
CA PRO A 104 23.35 7.98 -10.71
C PRO A 104 24.11 7.01 -9.77
N GLU A 105 25.43 7.09 -9.70
CA GLU A 105 26.27 6.31 -8.79
C GLU A 105 26.24 6.79 -7.34
N LYS A 106 25.78 8.03 -7.08
CA LYS A 106 25.67 8.62 -5.73
C LYS A 106 24.21 8.63 -5.26
N GLN A 107 23.61 7.45 -5.21
CA GLN A 107 22.24 7.30 -4.77
C GLN A 107 22.14 7.46 -3.25
N SER A 108 21.33 8.40 -2.79
CA SER A 108 20.91 8.54 -1.40
C SER A 108 19.63 7.75 -1.12
N LEU A 109 19.33 7.47 0.15
CA LEU A 109 18.08 6.82 0.55
C LEU A 109 16.84 7.58 0.04
N SER A 110 16.91 8.91 0.01
CA SER A 110 15.84 9.76 -0.51
C SER A 110 15.62 9.59 -2.01
N LEU A 111 16.69 9.56 -2.80
CA LEU A 111 16.61 9.31 -4.24
C LEU A 111 16.04 7.94 -4.52
N PHE A 112 16.42 6.95 -3.70
CA PHE A 112 15.81 5.62 -3.76
C PHE A 112 14.31 5.66 -3.45
N CYS A 113 13.89 6.25 -2.33
CA CYS A 113 12.47 6.34 -1.96
C CYS A 113 11.64 7.11 -2.99
N ASP A 114 12.18 8.21 -3.55
CA ASP A 114 11.54 8.96 -4.63
C ASP A 114 11.34 8.10 -5.88
N GLU A 115 12.34 7.29 -6.24
CA GLU A 115 12.22 6.40 -7.37
C GLU A 115 11.25 5.26 -7.10
N LEU A 116 11.29 4.66 -5.90
CA LEU A 116 10.34 3.63 -5.50
C LEU A 116 8.90 4.15 -5.56
N ASP A 117 8.62 5.34 -5.03
CA ASP A 117 7.29 5.96 -5.12
C ASP A 117 6.85 6.15 -6.57
N HIS A 118 7.76 6.62 -7.43
CA HIS A 118 7.45 6.81 -8.85
C HIS A 118 7.17 5.48 -9.56
N GLN A 119 7.93 4.43 -9.26
CA GLN A 119 7.69 3.10 -9.81
C GLN A 119 6.33 2.55 -9.34
N ILE A 120 5.93 2.80 -8.09
CA ILE A 120 4.60 2.40 -7.57
C ILE A 120 3.49 3.06 -8.38
N ILE A 121 3.60 4.37 -8.64
CA ILE A 121 2.63 5.11 -9.48
C ILE A 121 2.54 4.49 -10.88
N LEU A 122 3.69 4.18 -11.50
CA LEU A 122 3.71 3.58 -12.83
C LEU A 122 3.10 2.17 -12.84
N TYR A 123 3.34 1.38 -11.78
CA TYR A 123 2.76 0.05 -11.61
C TYR A 123 1.24 0.14 -11.48
N ASP A 124 0.74 0.95 -10.56
CA ASP A 124 -0.70 1.12 -10.29
C ASP A 124 -1.45 1.67 -11.53
N ALA A 125 -0.81 2.57 -12.28
CA ALA A 125 -1.37 3.10 -13.52
C ALA A 125 -1.29 2.14 -14.71
N SER A 126 -0.68 0.95 -14.55
CA SER A 126 -0.35 0.02 -15.64
C SER A 126 0.47 0.69 -16.76
N GLN A 127 1.33 1.64 -16.41
CA GLN A 127 2.17 2.44 -17.30
C GLN A 127 3.65 2.07 -17.23
N SER A 128 4.00 0.97 -16.55
CA SER A 128 5.39 0.51 -16.54
C SER A 128 5.83 0.07 -17.93
N ASP A 129 6.94 0.66 -18.41
CA ASP A 129 7.56 0.31 -19.69
C ASP A 129 8.27 -1.05 -19.63
N SER A 130 8.61 -1.52 -18.42
CA SER A 130 9.40 -2.73 -18.19
C SER A 130 8.89 -3.50 -16.97
N PRO A 131 8.55 -4.79 -17.11
CA PRO A 131 8.04 -5.61 -16.02
C PRO A 131 9.09 -5.84 -14.92
N THR A 132 10.38 -5.61 -15.18
CA THR A 132 11.46 -5.84 -14.21
C THR A 132 11.75 -4.63 -13.32
N ASP A 133 11.30 -3.43 -13.69
CA ASP A 133 11.72 -2.20 -13.00
C ASP A 133 11.20 -2.17 -11.55
N MET A 134 9.95 -2.59 -11.34
CA MET A 134 9.39 -2.74 -10.00
C MET A 134 10.07 -3.87 -9.23
N GLN A 135 10.36 -5.00 -9.87
CA GLN A 135 11.04 -6.14 -9.23
C GLN A 135 12.43 -5.74 -8.73
N ASP A 136 13.18 -4.99 -9.54
CA ASP A 136 14.50 -4.46 -9.20
C ASP A 136 14.41 -3.46 -8.03
N ALA A 137 13.40 -2.58 -8.04
CA ALA A 137 13.16 -1.62 -6.96
C ALA A 137 12.84 -2.31 -5.62
N ILE A 138 12.00 -3.35 -5.64
CA ILE A 138 11.65 -4.15 -4.46
C ILE A 138 12.85 -4.97 -3.96
N ALA A 139 13.62 -5.58 -4.88
CA ALA A 139 14.83 -6.31 -4.50
C ALA A 139 15.86 -5.39 -3.82
N TYR A 140 15.98 -4.15 -4.30
CA TYR A 140 16.86 -3.16 -3.69
C TYR A 140 16.32 -2.64 -2.35
N LEU A 141 14.99 -2.50 -2.19
CA LEU A 141 14.37 -2.23 -0.89
C LEU A 141 14.76 -3.30 0.14
N GLN A 142 14.68 -4.58 -0.24
CA GLN A 142 15.04 -5.70 0.63
C GLN A 142 16.51 -5.63 1.03
N LEU A 143 17.42 -5.32 0.10
CA LEU A 143 18.85 -5.15 0.39
C LEU A 143 19.08 -4.06 1.47
N ILE A 144 18.46 -2.88 1.31
CA ILE A 144 18.59 -1.78 2.26
C ILE A 144 18.07 -2.19 3.65
N LEU A 145 16.96 -2.92 3.69
CA LEU A 145 16.36 -3.43 4.92
C LEU A 145 17.23 -4.47 5.61
N ASP A 146 17.86 -5.37 4.84
CA ASP A 146 18.79 -6.38 5.33
C ASP A 146 20.05 -5.72 5.91
N ASP A 147 20.64 -4.75 5.20
CA ASP A 147 21.81 -4.00 5.66
C ASP A 147 21.54 -3.26 6.99
N ASN A 148 20.35 -2.66 7.14
CA ASN A 148 19.94 -2.01 8.39
C ASN A 148 19.76 -3.02 9.53
N ALA A 149 19.20 -4.19 9.23
CA ALA A 149 19.01 -5.26 10.21
C ALA A 149 20.37 -5.83 10.69
N ASP A 150 21.30 -6.03 9.76
CA ASP A 150 22.66 -6.50 10.01
C ASP A 150 23.50 -5.48 10.80
N ALA A 151 23.23 -4.18 10.60
CA ALA A 151 23.77 -3.10 11.42
C ALA A 151 23.18 -3.05 12.84
N GLY A 152 22.21 -3.90 13.16
CA GLY A 152 21.63 -4.07 14.50
C GLY A 152 20.28 -3.39 14.72
N THR A 153 19.69 -2.79 13.67
CA THR A 153 18.32 -2.25 13.75
C THR A 153 17.31 -3.40 13.79
N LYS A 154 16.24 -3.26 14.58
CA LYS A 154 15.17 -4.28 14.57
C LYS A 154 14.44 -4.24 13.22
N PRO A 155 14.16 -5.37 12.55
CA PRO A 155 13.60 -5.36 11.20
C PRO A 155 12.34 -4.50 11.03
N PRO A 156 11.29 -4.59 11.90
CA PRO A 156 10.11 -3.73 11.73
C PRO A 156 10.41 -2.23 11.89
N LYS A 157 11.42 -1.88 12.68
CA LYS A 157 11.85 -0.48 12.83
C LYS A 157 12.62 0.03 11.61
N ALA A 158 13.39 -0.83 10.95
CA ALA A 158 14.07 -0.46 9.72
C ALA A 158 13.05 -0.15 8.63
N PHE A 159 12.00 -0.99 8.53
CA PHE A 159 10.89 -0.77 7.60
C PHE A 159 10.14 0.52 7.89
N GLU A 160 9.73 0.73 9.14
CA GLU A 160 9.06 1.96 9.59
C GLU A 160 9.90 3.21 9.25
N GLN A 161 11.21 3.17 9.45
CA GLN A 161 12.11 4.28 9.14
C GLN A 161 12.13 4.60 7.63
N ILE A 162 12.25 3.59 6.76
CA ILE A 162 12.24 3.80 5.31
C ILE A 162 10.88 4.34 4.85
N GLN A 163 9.79 3.81 5.39
CA GLN A 163 8.43 4.25 5.05
C GLN A 163 8.22 5.74 5.34
N THR A 164 8.88 6.33 6.35
CA THR A 164 8.78 7.79 6.60
C THR A 164 9.34 8.67 5.48
N PHE A 165 10.08 8.09 4.53
CA PHE A 165 10.66 8.79 3.39
C PHE A 165 9.90 8.52 2.08
N CYS A 166 8.89 7.66 2.11
CA CYS A 166 8.03 7.35 0.96
C CYS A 166 6.70 8.09 1.10
N ALA A 167 6.09 8.43 -0.02
CA ALA A 167 4.74 8.95 -0.08
C ALA A 167 3.71 7.82 -0.05
N ASN A 168 4.02 6.67 -0.65
CA ASN A 168 3.16 5.49 -0.63
C ASN A 168 3.26 4.74 0.70
N ASN A 169 2.16 4.08 1.08
CA ASN A 169 2.19 3.11 2.16
C ASN A 169 2.82 1.81 1.65
N LEU A 170 4.12 1.64 1.91
CA LEU A 170 4.89 0.50 1.42
C LEU A 170 4.35 -0.85 1.88
N GLU A 171 3.81 -0.96 3.11
CA GLU A 171 3.29 -2.25 3.59
C GLU A 171 2.03 -2.66 2.80
N ASN A 172 1.12 -1.72 2.54
CA ASN A 172 -0.05 -1.96 1.70
C ASN A 172 0.34 -2.26 0.26
N PHE A 173 1.25 -1.46 -0.31
CA PHE A 173 1.74 -1.70 -1.66
C PHE A 173 2.38 -3.09 -1.79
N LEU A 174 3.22 -3.51 -0.85
CA LEU A 174 3.81 -4.85 -0.86
C LEU A 174 2.75 -5.95 -0.78
N TYR A 175 1.72 -5.76 0.04
CA TYR A 175 0.60 -6.70 0.10
C TYR A 175 -0.12 -6.81 -1.25
N ASP A 176 -0.54 -5.68 -1.83
CA ASP A 176 -1.25 -5.62 -3.11
C ASP A 176 -0.40 -6.20 -4.24
N TYR A 177 0.87 -5.79 -4.32
CA TYR A 177 1.82 -6.29 -5.31
C TYR A 177 2.02 -7.80 -5.21
N ILE A 178 2.23 -8.35 -4.01
CA ILE A 178 2.39 -9.81 -3.83
C ILE A 178 1.07 -10.52 -4.21
N PHE A 179 -0.07 -9.96 -3.84
CA PHE A 179 -1.37 -10.51 -4.21
C PHE A 179 -1.55 -10.58 -5.73
N ASP A 180 -1.21 -9.51 -6.45
CA ASP A 180 -1.23 -9.49 -7.92
C ASP A 180 -0.32 -10.58 -8.51
N GLN A 181 0.89 -10.78 -7.97
CA GLN A 181 1.79 -11.85 -8.42
C GLN A 181 1.16 -13.25 -8.22
N ILE A 182 0.39 -13.45 -7.15
CA ILE A 182 -0.34 -14.71 -6.92
C ILE A 182 -1.45 -14.89 -7.97
N GLU A 183 -2.25 -13.85 -8.23
CA GLU A 183 -3.33 -13.88 -9.23
C GLU A 183 -2.81 -14.10 -10.66
N GLU A 184 -1.65 -13.54 -10.99
CA GLU A 184 -0.96 -13.76 -12.27
C GLU A 184 -0.32 -15.15 -12.38
N GLY A 185 -0.23 -15.89 -11.27
CA GLY A 185 0.31 -17.25 -11.20
C GLY A 185 1.83 -17.32 -11.01
N ASP A 186 2.49 -16.21 -10.66
CA ASP A 186 3.92 -16.20 -10.27
C ASP A 186 4.10 -16.53 -8.77
N GLU A 187 3.62 -17.72 -8.39
CA GLU A 187 3.66 -18.21 -7.00
C GLU A 187 5.09 -18.30 -6.44
N ALA A 188 6.07 -18.57 -7.32
CA ALA A 188 7.46 -18.70 -6.92
C ALA A 188 8.02 -17.35 -6.49
N TYR A 189 7.81 -16.30 -7.28
CA TYR A 189 8.25 -14.96 -6.94
C TYR A 189 7.46 -14.39 -5.75
N ALA A 190 6.14 -14.60 -5.69
CA ALA A 190 5.33 -14.23 -4.54
C ALA A 190 5.85 -14.85 -3.23
N ARG A 191 6.27 -16.12 -3.27
CA ARG A 191 6.86 -16.81 -2.11
C ARG A 191 8.20 -16.22 -1.69
N ASP A 192 9.07 -15.90 -2.65
CA ASP A 192 10.35 -15.24 -2.37
C ASP A 192 10.14 -13.87 -1.70
N LEU A 193 9.14 -13.10 -2.16
CA LEU A 193 8.76 -11.82 -1.55
C LEU A 193 8.21 -12.01 -0.14
N LEU A 194 7.30 -12.96 0.06
CA LEU A 194 6.76 -13.27 1.39
C LEU A 194 7.88 -13.64 2.36
N ASP A 195 8.79 -14.53 1.98
CA ASP A 195 9.92 -14.93 2.82
C ASP A 195 10.88 -13.76 3.11
N GLY A 196 11.13 -12.91 2.11
CA GLY A 196 12.01 -11.75 2.22
C GLY A 196 11.46 -10.68 3.16
N PHE A 197 10.16 -10.38 3.09
CA PHE A 197 9.54 -9.25 3.78
C PHE A 197 8.82 -9.63 5.09
N TYR A 198 8.52 -10.92 5.35
CA TYR A 198 7.72 -11.35 6.52
C TYR A 198 8.22 -10.82 7.87
N ARG A 199 9.55 -10.68 8.05
CA ARG A 199 10.12 -10.17 9.31
C ARG A 199 10.02 -8.65 9.49
N TYR A 200 9.74 -7.93 8.41
CA TYR A 200 9.73 -6.47 8.34
C TYR A 200 8.35 -5.86 8.54
N VAL A 201 7.30 -6.56 8.12
CA VAL A 201 5.92 -6.07 8.19
C VAL A 201 5.41 -5.95 9.63
N SER A 202 4.51 -4.99 9.84
CA SER A 202 3.90 -4.74 11.14
C SER A 202 2.75 -5.71 11.44
N GLU A 203 2.02 -6.14 10.40
CA GLU A 203 0.89 -7.05 10.51
C GLU A 203 1.12 -8.39 9.78
N PRO A 204 1.88 -9.33 10.39
CA PRO A 204 2.25 -10.58 9.72
C PRO A 204 1.06 -11.49 9.40
N CYS A 205 -0.14 -11.24 9.95
CA CYS A 205 -1.32 -12.04 9.63
C CYS A 205 -1.82 -11.83 8.20
N TRP A 206 -1.61 -10.66 7.61
CA TRP A 206 -1.89 -10.43 6.18
C TRP A 206 -0.93 -11.22 5.29
N PHE A 207 0.34 -11.32 5.69
CA PHE A 207 1.31 -12.18 5.00
C PHE A 207 1.01 -13.66 5.21
N ASP A 208 0.57 -14.07 6.40
CA ASP A 208 0.10 -15.44 6.65
C ASP A 208 -1.05 -15.82 5.70
N TYR A 209 -1.94 -14.86 5.38
CA TYR A 209 -3.01 -15.04 4.41
C TYR A 209 -2.50 -15.22 2.98
N LEU A 210 -1.61 -14.34 2.51
CA LEU A 210 -0.99 -14.48 1.19
C LEU A 210 -0.21 -15.82 1.06
N ILE A 211 0.51 -16.24 2.11
CA ILE A 211 1.13 -17.56 2.17
C ILE A 211 0.07 -18.65 1.95
N ALA A 212 -1.07 -18.59 2.65
CA ALA A 212 -2.13 -19.57 2.45
C ALA A 212 -2.66 -19.61 1.01
N LEU A 213 -2.78 -18.45 0.35
CA LEU A 213 -3.17 -18.37 -1.06
C LEU A 213 -2.11 -19.01 -1.99
N THR A 214 -0.82 -18.75 -1.77
CA THR A 214 0.25 -19.42 -2.57
C THR A 214 0.20 -20.94 -2.43
N GLU A 215 -0.12 -21.46 -1.24
CA GLU A 215 -0.23 -22.91 -1.04
C GLU A 215 -1.47 -23.49 -1.71
N MET A 216 -2.56 -22.73 -1.83
CA MET A 216 -3.77 -23.22 -2.50
C MET A 216 -3.53 -23.56 -3.97
N GLY A 217 -2.61 -22.87 -4.63
CA GLY A 217 -2.21 -23.19 -6.00
C GLY A 217 -1.55 -24.57 -6.13
N GLN A 218 -0.89 -25.04 -5.06
CA GLN A 218 -0.14 -26.31 -5.04
C GLN A 218 -0.93 -27.44 -4.36
N ASP A 219 -1.48 -27.17 -3.18
CA ASP A 219 -2.31 -28.05 -2.36
C ASP A 219 -3.47 -27.24 -1.73
N PRO A 220 -4.67 -27.27 -2.35
CA PRO A 220 -5.84 -26.59 -1.84
C PRO A 220 -6.21 -26.97 -0.40
N GLU A 221 -6.03 -28.24 0.01
CA GLU A 221 -6.38 -28.68 1.36
C GLU A 221 -5.46 -28.05 2.41
N GLU A 222 -4.16 -27.95 2.11
CA GLU A 222 -3.19 -27.27 2.97
C GLU A 222 -3.51 -25.78 3.08
N GLY A 223 -3.77 -25.10 1.96
CA GLY A 223 -4.15 -23.69 1.96
C GLY A 223 -5.42 -23.42 2.78
N TYR A 224 -6.47 -24.23 2.62
CA TYR A 224 -7.68 -24.11 3.43
C TYR A 224 -7.43 -24.34 4.92
N SER A 225 -6.58 -25.32 5.25
CA SER A 225 -6.18 -25.57 6.65
C SER A 225 -5.41 -24.40 7.24
N LYS A 226 -4.58 -23.70 6.45
CA LYS A 226 -3.87 -22.49 6.89
C LYS A 226 -4.84 -21.34 7.14
N LEU A 227 -5.81 -21.10 6.24
CA LEU A 227 -6.87 -20.10 6.47
C LEU A 227 -7.66 -20.35 7.76
N GLU A 228 -8.06 -21.61 7.99
CA GLU A 228 -8.74 -21.96 9.24
C GLU A 228 -7.87 -21.66 10.46
N THR A 229 -6.57 -21.96 10.39
CA THR A 229 -5.61 -21.72 11.48
C THR A 229 -5.43 -20.23 11.77
N ILE A 230 -5.42 -19.37 10.73
CA ILE A 230 -5.32 -17.91 10.87
C ILE A 230 -6.50 -17.39 11.69
N VAL A 231 -7.72 -17.79 11.33
CA VAL A 231 -8.96 -17.27 11.96
C VAL A 231 -9.22 -17.90 13.34
N THR A 232 -8.90 -19.19 13.49
CA THR A 232 -9.17 -19.95 14.74
C THR A 232 -8.02 -19.90 15.74
N GLY A 233 -6.86 -19.38 15.34
CA GLY A 233 -5.67 -19.26 16.15
C GLY A 233 -5.84 -18.40 17.41
N THR A 234 -4.81 -18.40 18.26
CA THR A 234 -4.79 -17.67 19.54
C THR A 234 -4.42 -16.19 19.42
N ARG A 235 -4.12 -15.71 18.21
CA ARG A 235 -3.85 -14.29 17.96
C ARG A 235 -5.15 -13.49 18.10
N LYS A 236 -5.02 -12.19 18.41
CA LYS A 236 -6.16 -11.26 18.43
C LYS A 236 -6.84 -11.36 17.06
N GLN A 237 -8.15 -11.61 17.05
CA GLN A 237 -8.91 -11.69 15.80
C GLN A 237 -8.82 -10.34 15.09
N ASN A 238 -8.35 -10.34 13.84
CA ASN A 238 -8.37 -9.20 12.95
C ASN A 238 -9.68 -9.31 12.14
N LEU A 239 -10.60 -8.35 12.34
CA LEU A 239 -11.92 -8.40 11.71
C LEU A 239 -11.80 -8.25 10.20
N ASP A 240 -11.02 -7.27 9.75
CA ASP A 240 -10.82 -6.94 8.33
C ASP A 240 -10.24 -8.16 7.59
N LEU A 241 -9.21 -8.80 8.17
CA LEU A 241 -8.65 -10.03 7.60
C LEU A 241 -9.67 -11.18 7.56
N ASN A 242 -10.52 -11.31 8.58
CA ASN A 242 -11.54 -12.36 8.57
C ASN A 242 -12.61 -12.10 7.51
N LEU A 243 -12.95 -10.84 7.24
CA LEU A 243 -13.90 -10.46 6.19
C LEU A 243 -13.27 -10.69 4.81
N GLU A 244 -11.99 -10.35 4.62
CA GLU A 244 -11.23 -10.65 3.41
C GLU A 244 -11.21 -12.16 3.09
N ILE A 245 -10.85 -12.98 4.10
CA ILE A 245 -10.86 -14.44 3.96
C ILE A 245 -12.27 -14.96 3.60
N LEU A 246 -13.32 -14.40 4.19
CA LEU A 246 -14.70 -14.78 3.86
C LEU A 246 -15.08 -14.37 2.44
N ALA A 247 -14.66 -13.18 1.98
CA ALA A 247 -14.88 -12.72 0.63
C ALA A 247 -14.23 -13.66 -0.38
N PHE A 248 -12.96 -14.05 -0.15
CA PHE A 248 -12.28 -15.06 -0.96
C PHE A 248 -13.02 -16.40 -0.98
N LEU A 249 -13.44 -16.89 0.19
CA LEU A 249 -14.12 -18.18 0.33
C LEU A 249 -15.55 -18.20 -0.24
N ALA A 250 -16.17 -17.04 -0.49
CA ALA A 250 -17.52 -16.95 -1.02
C ALA A 250 -17.65 -17.63 -2.39
N ASP A 251 -16.60 -17.54 -3.21
CA ASP A 251 -16.58 -18.10 -4.57
C ASP A 251 -15.58 -19.26 -4.74
N ASN A 252 -14.56 -19.35 -3.89
CA ASN A 252 -13.48 -20.34 -4.04
C ASN A 252 -13.53 -21.47 -3.02
N GLY A 253 -14.16 -21.24 -1.86
CA GLY A 253 -14.02 -22.08 -0.68
C GLY A 253 -14.99 -23.26 -0.54
N THR A 254 -14.74 -24.09 0.47
CA THR A 254 -15.74 -25.07 0.93
C THR A 254 -16.78 -24.38 1.81
N HIS A 255 -18.06 -24.75 1.64
CA HIS A 255 -19.14 -24.21 2.47
C HIS A 255 -18.88 -24.39 3.98
N ASN A 256 -18.31 -25.52 4.39
CA ASN A 256 -18.02 -25.80 5.80
C ASN A 256 -16.98 -24.83 6.40
N LEU A 257 -15.91 -24.53 5.64
CA LEU A 257 -14.89 -23.58 6.09
C LEU A 257 -15.48 -22.18 6.17
N PHE A 258 -16.22 -21.75 5.15
CA PHE A 258 -16.92 -20.46 5.15
C PHE A 258 -17.81 -20.30 6.38
N VAL A 259 -18.68 -21.28 6.67
CA VAL A 259 -19.58 -21.26 7.84
C VAL A 259 -18.80 -21.23 9.15
N THR A 260 -17.67 -21.93 9.22
CA THR A 260 -16.82 -22.00 10.42
C THR A 260 -16.20 -20.63 10.73
N ILE A 261 -15.64 -19.99 9.71
CA ILE A 261 -15.02 -18.66 9.80
C ILE A 261 -16.11 -17.61 10.06
N ALA A 262 -17.22 -17.62 9.33
CA ALA A 262 -18.35 -16.71 9.53
C ALA A 262 -18.84 -16.72 10.98
N HIS A 263 -18.94 -17.90 11.59
CA HIS A 263 -19.35 -18.03 12.99
C HIS A 263 -18.35 -17.41 13.98
N LYS A 264 -17.07 -17.36 13.62
CA LYS A 264 -16.00 -16.73 14.41
C LYS A 264 -15.94 -15.22 14.19
N THR A 265 -16.32 -14.74 13.01
CA THR A 265 -16.31 -13.31 12.64
C THR A 265 -17.51 -12.55 13.21
N LEU A 266 -18.71 -13.13 13.15
CA LEU A 266 -19.97 -12.47 13.54
C LEU A 266 -19.99 -11.81 14.94
N PRO A 267 -19.37 -12.37 16.00
CA PRO A 267 -19.36 -11.73 17.31
C PRO A 267 -18.54 -10.44 17.39
N ASN A 268 -17.67 -10.19 16.41
CA ASN A 268 -16.75 -9.05 16.39
C ASN A 268 -17.26 -7.89 15.53
N LEU A 269 -18.40 -8.03 14.85
CA LEU A 269 -19.00 -6.94 14.10
C LEU A 269 -19.48 -5.86 15.07
N ASP A 270 -18.88 -4.67 14.97
CA ASP A 270 -19.12 -3.56 15.90
C ASP A 270 -19.69 -2.31 15.23
N THR A 271 -19.65 -2.21 13.90
CA THR A 271 -20.26 -1.13 13.11
C THR A 271 -21.30 -1.63 12.11
N GLU A 272 -22.14 -0.70 11.62
CA GLU A 272 -23.09 -0.97 10.55
C GLU A 272 -22.36 -1.33 9.24
N GLU A 273 -21.22 -0.68 8.97
CA GLU A 273 -20.34 -0.99 7.84
C GLU A 273 -19.93 -2.47 7.83
N ASN A 274 -19.33 -2.96 8.93
CA ASN A 274 -18.89 -4.36 8.98
C ASN A 274 -20.05 -5.34 8.85
N PHE A 275 -21.24 -4.98 9.37
CA PHE A 275 -22.43 -5.80 9.18
C PHE A 275 -22.87 -5.86 7.72
N LEU A 276 -22.93 -4.72 7.03
CA LEU A 276 -23.31 -4.65 5.62
C LEU A 276 -22.32 -5.40 4.72
N GLU A 277 -21.02 -5.25 4.99
CA GLU A 277 -19.96 -6.00 4.32
C GLU A 277 -20.14 -7.50 4.51
N MET A 278 -20.30 -7.97 5.76
CA MET A 278 -20.56 -9.38 6.06
C MET A 278 -21.80 -9.91 5.34
N VAL A 279 -22.89 -9.14 5.29
CA VAL A 279 -24.12 -9.53 4.56
C VAL A 279 -23.88 -9.58 3.05
N SER A 280 -23.07 -8.68 2.50
CA SER A 280 -22.67 -8.68 1.08
C SER A 280 -21.88 -9.95 0.74
N ILE A 281 -20.90 -10.30 1.57
CA ILE A 281 -20.10 -11.53 1.43
C ILE A 281 -21.00 -12.77 1.52
N CYS A 282 -21.91 -12.82 2.50
CA CYS A 282 -22.89 -13.90 2.60
C CYS A 282 -23.79 -14.00 1.36
N HIS A 283 -24.21 -12.85 0.81
CA HIS A 283 -25.01 -12.80 -0.40
C HIS A 283 -24.27 -13.41 -1.59
N ALA A 284 -22.98 -13.08 -1.77
CA ALA A 284 -22.13 -13.68 -2.81
C ALA A 284 -22.06 -15.21 -2.64
N HIS A 285 -21.70 -15.69 -1.44
CA HIS A 285 -21.59 -17.13 -1.14
C HIS A 285 -22.88 -17.90 -1.42
N TYR A 286 -24.02 -17.42 -0.93
CA TYR A 286 -25.30 -18.11 -1.19
C TYR A 286 -25.78 -17.98 -2.63
N THR A 287 -25.32 -16.97 -3.37
CA THR A 287 -25.53 -16.85 -4.81
C THR A 287 -24.75 -17.93 -5.54
N TYR A 288 -23.47 -18.11 -5.22
CA TYR A 288 -22.64 -19.20 -5.74
C TYR A 288 -23.27 -20.58 -5.46
N LEU A 289 -23.80 -20.80 -4.26
CA LEU A 289 -24.50 -22.03 -3.88
C LEU A 289 -25.93 -22.17 -4.44
N ASN A 290 -26.45 -21.17 -5.17
CA ASN A 290 -27.82 -21.13 -5.69
C ASN A 290 -28.92 -21.32 -4.62
N HIS A 291 -28.72 -20.81 -3.40
CA HIS A 291 -29.69 -20.93 -2.32
C HIS A 291 -30.69 -19.75 -2.30
N GLU A 292 -31.68 -19.76 -3.21
CA GLU A 292 -32.64 -18.66 -3.42
C GLU A 292 -33.23 -18.06 -2.13
N GLY A 293 -33.63 -18.91 -1.18
CA GLY A 293 -34.25 -18.45 0.07
C GLY A 293 -33.31 -17.64 0.99
N LEU A 294 -32.00 -17.88 0.92
CA LEU A 294 -31.00 -17.14 1.70
C LEU A 294 -30.55 -15.89 0.94
N ILE A 295 -30.41 -15.97 -0.38
CA ILE A 295 -30.15 -14.82 -1.27
C ILE A 295 -31.20 -13.72 -1.02
N GLN A 296 -32.49 -14.08 -1.04
CA GLN A 296 -33.58 -13.10 -0.81
C GLN A 296 -33.53 -12.50 0.60
N LYS A 297 -33.11 -13.27 1.61
CA LYS A 297 -32.94 -12.75 2.97
C LYS A 297 -31.79 -11.75 3.06
N MET A 298 -30.63 -12.06 2.48
CA MET A 298 -29.49 -11.14 2.47
C MET A 298 -29.84 -9.83 1.73
N LYS A 299 -30.51 -9.92 0.58
CA LYS A 299 -31.02 -8.73 -0.15
C LYS A 299 -31.96 -7.90 0.71
N ALA A 300 -32.84 -8.53 1.49
CA ALA A 300 -33.75 -7.82 2.38
C ALA A 300 -33.00 -7.06 3.48
N PHE A 301 -31.96 -7.66 4.09
CA PHE A 301 -31.11 -6.97 5.07
C PHE A 301 -30.45 -5.72 4.46
N LEU A 302 -29.81 -5.87 3.30
CA LEU A 302 -29.15 -4.74 2.61
C LEU A 302 -30.15 -3.61 2.29
N GLN A 303 -31.32 -3.95 1.76
CA GLN A 303 -32.35 -2.96 1.41
C GLN A 303 -32.92 -2.23 2.63
N GLN A 304 -33.08 -2.91 3.76
CA GLN A 304 -33.61 -2.30 4.98
C GLN A 304 -32.62 -1.31 5.63
N ARG A 305 -31.33 -1.44 5.31
CA ARG A 305 -30.24 -0.74 6.00
C ARG A 305 -29.51 0.29 5.14
N GLN A 306 -29.88 0.42 3.86
CA GLN A 306 -29.29 1.38 2.92
C GLN A 306 -29.26 2.85 3.40
N SER A 307 -30.14 3.24 4.32
CA SER A 307 -30.22 4.61 4.84
C SER A 307 -29.57 4.80 6.21
N GLN A 308 -28.88 3.79 6.74
CA GLN A 308 -28.20 3.89 8.04
C GLN A 308 -26.81 4.51 7.86
N GLU A 309 -26.33 5.20 8.89
CA GLU A 309 -24.96 5.71 8.94
C GLU A 309 -23.99 4.53 9.15
N LEU A 310 -22.93 4.46 8.34
CA LEU A 310 -21.97 3.35 8.32
C LEU A 310 -21.20 3.20 9.64
N ASP A 311 -20.79 4.33 10.22
CA ASP A 311 -20.05 4.39 11.50
C ASP A 311 -20.93 4.09 12.73
N ARG A 312 -22.22 3.82 12.54
CA ARG A 312 -23.14 3.57 13.64
C ARG A 312 -22.74 2.29 14.38
N PRO A 313 -22.61 2.33 15.72
CA PRO A 313 -22.33 1.12 16.49
C PRO A 313 -23.45 0.08 16.33
N LEU A 314 -23.04 -1.16 16.04
CA LEU A 314 -23.92 -2.31 15.91
C LEU A 314 -24.20 -2.92 17.29
N SER A 315 -25.48 -3.11 17.62
CA SER A 315 -25.87 -3.76 18.86
C SER A 315 -25.73 -5.28 18.75
N PRO A 316 -25.15 -5.98 19.75
CA PRO A 316 -25.21 -7.45 19.82
C PRO A 316 -26.63 -8.03 19.87
N GLU A 317 -27.62 -7.20 20.23
CA GLU A 317 -29.04 -7.54 20.33
C GLU A 317 -29.82 -7.18 19.06
N ASP A 318 -29.12 -6.72 18.02
CA ASP A 318 -29.73 -6.37 16.75
C ASP A 318 -30.47 -7.59 16.15
N PRO A 319 -31.74 -7.42 15.73
CA PRO A 319 -32.56 -8.53 15.26
C PRO A 319 -32.02 -9.18 13.98
N ASP A 320 -31.39 -8.42 13.09
CA ASP A 320 -30.84 -8.93 11.83
C ASP A 320 -29.51 -9.63 12.07
N LEU A 321 -28.66 -9.10 12.97
CA LEU A 321 -27.46 -9.79 13.43
C LEU A 321 -27.81 -11.13 14.08
N MET A 322 -28.81 -11.16 14.97
CA MET A 322 -29.30 -12.39 15.58
C MET A 322 -29.90 -13.36 14.55
N ALA A 323 -30.57 -12.84 13.52
CA ALA A 323 -31.10 -13.66 12.44
C ALA A 323 -29.98 -14.28 11.59
N LEU A 324 -28.94 -13.50 11.27
CA LEU A 324 -27.75 -13.98 10.57
C LEU A 324 -27.02 -15.06 11.37
N GLN A 325 -26.80 -14.84 12.68
CA GLN A 325 -26.22 -15.85 13.57
C GLN A 325 -27.04 -17.15 13.63
N LYS A 326 -28.38 -17.09 13.53
CA LYS A 326 -29.24 -18.27 13.50
C LYS A 326 -29.07 -19.08 12.21
N ILE A 327 -28.85 -18.43 11.08
CA ILE A 327 -28.59 -19.11 9.80
C ILE A 327 -27.36 -20.01 9.96
N PHE A 328 -26.23 -19.44 10.39
CA PHE A 328 -24.98 -20.20 10.58
C PHE A 328 -25.04 -21.25 11.70
N LYS A 329 -25.83 -21.04 12.76
CA LYS A 329 -26.07 -22.08 13.78
C LYS A 329 -26.85 -23.28 13.21
N GLY A 330 -27.79 -23.03 12.30
CA GLY A 330 -28.55 -24.08 11.62
C GLY A 330 -27.69 -24.91 10.67
N GLU A 331 -26.69 -24.29 10.05
CA GLU A 331 -25.79 -24.94 9.08
C GLU A 331 -24.73 -25.82 9.73
N LYS A 332 -24.19 -25.47 10.92
CA LYS A 332 -23.31 -26.36 11.69
C LYS A 332 -23.94 -27.69 12.13
N SER A 333 -25.27 -27.81 12.04
CA SER A 333 -26.02 -29.00 12.48
C SER A 333 -26.34 -29.97 11.33
N ARG A 334 -25.94 -29.64 10.11
CA ARG A 334 -26.06 -30.48 8.91
C ARG A 334 -24.68 -30.95 8.48
#